data_AF-A0A556VUH7-F1
#
_entry.id   AF-A0A556VUH7-F1
#
_cell.length_a   1.000
_cell.length_b   1.000
_cell.length_c   1.000
_cell.angle_alpha   90.00
_cell.angle_beta   90.00
_cell.angle_gamma   90.00
#
_symmetry.space_group_name_H-M   'P 1'
#
loop_
_entity.id
_entity.type
_entity.pdbx_description
1 polymer ?
#
loop_
_entity_poly.entity_id
_entity_poly.type
_entity_poly.pdbx_seq_one_letter_code
_entity_poly.pdbx_strand_id
1 'polypeptide(L)'
;MFSDVVVPEETLLRPPSSAPPVLERCEASYSSCSECFRLGQRSFSRQYAHIYATRLMQMREILSERARQKWGSVVAVLGAEKHDGKFTVEDYCLADLPPQTSRQPVNADRYRSYTPLGSNRVLFAFLFRCALIGSVSLLVRRFVLLASGLGLGSRGAESMLGLQLLVDMVSGHLGDVGEQKAAAAVSRYLTKKTQAGSVEAIRLLDELLVQLVASVAVDVMPGEFDPTNYTLPQQPLHSCMFPLCSSYRSLQLVTNPYQAAVDGVRGNAPSYQSKRITGPEGQEVLLVTVPEFSSTQTVCLVNLRTLECEPIRFSAFSSEDDDDESEMNISH
;
A
#
# COMPACT_ATOMS: atom_id res chain seq x y z
N MET A 1 10.41 12.36 -3.30
CA MET A 1 9.90 11.48 -4.37
C MET A 1 10.81 10.26 -4.55
N PHE A 2 10.41 9.28 -5.34
CA PHE A 2 11.15 8.07 -5.70
C PHE A 2 12.15 8.37 -6.80
N SER A 3 11.72 9.19 -7.77
CA SER A 3 12.53 9.85 -8.78
C SER A 3 13.80 10.53 -8.21
N ASP A 4 13.72 11.34 -7.14
CA ASP A 4 14.93 11.92 -6.49
C ASP A 4 15.80 10.92 -5.67
N VAL A 5 15.62 9.61 -5.81
CA VAL A 5 16.57 8.60 -5.32
C VAL A 5 17.60 8.24 -6.40
N VAL A 6 17.27 8.48 -7.68
CA VAL A 6 18.11 8.14 -8.83
C VAL A 6 19.18 9.23 -9.02
N VAL A 7 20.31 9.06 -8.31
CA VAL A 7 21.56 9.75 -8.65
C VAL A 7 22.43 8.75 -9.43
N PRO A 8 22.57 8.91 -10.76
CA PRO A 8 23.29 7.95 -11.60
C PRO A 8 24.80 8.10 -11.42
N GLU A 9 25.38 7.32 -10.51
CA GLU A 9 26.85 7.22 -10.38
C GLU A 9 27.48 6.29 -11.43
N GLU A 10 26.72 5.34 -11.99
CA GLU A 10 27.21 4.37 -12.97
C GLU A 10 26.17 4.06 -14.04
N THR A 11 26.48 4.34 -15.31
CA THR A 11 25.58 4.08 -16.44
C THR A 11 25.69 2.63 -16.95
N LEU A 12 24.58 2.07 -17.44
CA LEU A 12 24.54 0.74 -18.07
C LEU A 12 25.22 0.70 -19.45
N LEU A 13 25.48 1.86 -20.06
CA LEU A 13 26.15 2.00 -21.36
C LEU A 13 27.68 1.88 -21.26
N ARG A 14 28.17 0.86 -20.54
CA ARG A 14 29.59 0.56 -20.35
C ARG A 14 29.88 -0.94 -20.54
N PRO A 15 31.12 -1.35 -20.86
CA PRO A 15 31.49 -2.76 -20.92
C PRO A 15 31.18 -3.48 -19.58
N PRO A 16 30.79 -4.77 -19.62
CA PRO A 16 30.39 -5.49 -18.42
C PRO A 16 31.52 -5.54 -17.37
N SER A 17 31.18 -5.20 -16.12
CA SER A 17 32.09 -5.30 -14.97
C SER A 17 32.29 -6.75 -14.54
N SER A 18 33.44 -7.05 -13.92
CA SER A 18 33.77 -8.41 -13.47
C SER A 18 32.90 -8.93 -12.32
N ALA A 19 32.15 -8.05 -11.66
CA ALA A 19 31.10 -8.39 -10.71
C ALA A 19 29.92 -7.43 -10.88
N PRO A 20 28.66 -7.92 -10.88
CA PRO A 20 27.48 -7.08 -10.76
C PRO A 20 27.30 -6.61 -9.30
N PRO A 21 26.67 -5.44 -9.06
CA PRO A 21 26.36 -4.98 -7.71
C PRO A 21 25.31 -5.88 -7.05
N VAL A 22 25.58 -6.33 -5.83
CA VAL A 22 24.59 -7.03 -4.98
C VAL A 22 23.97 -5.99 -4.05
N LEU A 23 22.65 -5.85 -4.12
CA LEU A 23 21.89 -4.88 -3.32
C LEU A 23 21.08 -5.60 -2.23
N GLU A 24 21.33 -5.26 -0.97
CA GLU A 24 20.51 -5.73 0.15
C GLU A 24 19.18 -4.98 0.23
N ARG A 25 18.09 -5.70 0.52
CA ARG A 25 16.74 -5.12 0.63
C ARG A 25 16.43 -4.65 2.05
N CYS A 26 15.66 -3.57 2.13
CA CYS A 26 15.28 -2.98 3.41
C CYS A 26 14.06 -3.67 4.04
N GLU A 27 14.27 -4.42 5.13
CA GLU A 27 13.16 -4.89 5.97
C GLU A 27 12.52 -3.74 6.76
N ALA A 28 11.19 -3.65 6.70
CA ALA A 28 10.39 -2.74 7.51
C ALA A 28 9.77 -3.46 8.71
N SER A 29 9.54 -2.74 9.81
CA SER A 29 8.79 -3.28 10.94
C SER A 29 7.32 -3.44 10.55
N TYR A 30 6.78 -4.64 10.76
CA TYR A 30 5.45 -5.03 10.32
C TYR A 30 4.65 -5.63 11.48
N SER A 31 3.36 -5.30 11.55
CA SER A 31 2.41 -5.98 12.43
C SER A 31 1.05 -6.03 11.74
N SER A 32 0.51 -7.23 11.57
CA SER A 32 -0.88 -7.39 11.12
C SER A 32 -1.82 -6.92 12.22
N CYS A 33 -2.85 -6.15 11.87
CA CYS A 33 -3.85 -5.59 12.79
C CYS A 33 -5.28 -5.89 12.33
N SER A 34 -5.46 -6.98 11.56
CA SER A 34 -6.72 -7.34 10.89
C SER A 34 -7.54 -8.41 11.63
N GLU A 35 -7.19 -8.73 12.87
CA GLU A 35 -7.84 -9.81 13.63
C GLU A 35 -9.34 -9.56 13.84
N CYS A 36 -9.75 -8.30 13.99
CA CYS A 36 -11.16 -7.89 14.06
C CYS A 36 -11.98 -8.19 12.79
N PHE A 37 -11.31 -8.41 11.64
CA PHE A 37 -11.95 -8.79 10.38
C PHE A 37 -11.94 -10.32 10.14
N ARG A 38 -11.27 -11.11 11.00
CA ARG A 38 -11.30 -12.57 10.91
C ARG A 38 -12.59 -13.10 11.54
N LEU A 39 -13.37 -13.83 10.74
CA LEU A 39 -14.62 -14.44 11.19
C LEU A 39 -14.34 -15.81 11.80
N GLY A 40 -14.77 -16.00 13.06
CA GLY A 40 -14.85 -17.30 13.71
C GLY A 40 -16.04 -18.12 13.20
N GLN A 41 -16.82 -18.71 14.11
CA GLN A 41 -18.03 -19.44 13.74
C GLN A 41 -19.04 -18.51 13.05
N ARG A 42 -19.50 -18.92 11.86
CA ARG A 42 -20.49 -18.20 11.06
C ARG A 42 -21.90 -18.70 11.40
N SER A 43 -22.82 -17.80 11.69
CA SER A 43 -24.24 -18.12 11.93
C SER A 43 -25.12 -17.18 11.12
N PHE A 44 -25.83 -17.73 10.14
CA PHE A 44 -26.68 -16.98 9.20
C PHE A 44 -28.15 -16.87 9.65
N SER A 45 -28.50 -17.41 10.82
CA SER A 45 -29.86 -17.37 11.39
C SER A 45 -30.28 -16.02 12.00
N ARG A 46 -29.37 -15.03 12.04
CA ARG A 46 -29.62 -13.72 12.67
C ARG A 46 -30.03 -12.66 11.64
N GLN A 47 -31.17 -12.00 11.87
CA GLN A 47 -31.61 -10.83 11.10
C GLN A 47 -30.77 -9.58 11.42
N TYR A 48 -30.63 -8.66 10.46
CA TYR A 48 -29.71 -7.51 10.54
C TYR A 48 -29.98 -6.47 11.65
N ALA A 49 -31.13 -6.48 12.32
CA ALA A 49 -31.52 -5.46 13.30
C ALA A 49 -30.48 -5.21 14.42
N HIS A 50 -29.80 -6.27 14.88
CA HIS A 50 -28.76 -6.17 15.89
C HIS A 50 -27.56 -5.31 15.46
N ILE A 51 -27.21 -5.29 14.16
CA ILE A 51 -26.12 -4.47 13.63
C ILE A 51 -26.43 -2.98 13.78
N TYR A 52 -27.67 -2.59 13.45
CA TYR A 52 -28.13 -1.20 13.56
C TYR A 52 -28.20 -0.74 15.02
N ALA A 53 -28.74 -1.60 15.91
CA ALA A 53 -28.79 -1.31 17.34
C ALA A 53 -27.38 -1.12 17.94
N THR A 54 -26.44 -2.04 17.67
CA THR A 54 -25.05 -1.93 18.14
C THR A 54 -24.36 -0.69 17.57
N ARG A 55 -24.51 -0.40 16.27
CA ARG A 55 -23.95 0.80 15.64
C ARG A 55 -24.49 2.07 16.28
N LEU A 56 -25.80 2.17 16.52
CA LEU A 56 -26.40 3.33 17.17
C LEU A 56 -25.84 3.53 18.59
N MET A 57 -25.76 2.46 19.39
CA MET A 57 -25.23 2.54 20.75
C MET A 57 -23.75 2.97 20.78
N GLN A 58 -22.90 2.42 19.91
CA GLN A 58 -21.48 2.79 19.84
C GLN A 58 -21.27 4.22 19.31
N MET A 59 -21.99 4.62 18.26
CA MET A 59 -21.87 5.96 17.68
C MET A 59 -22.46 7.05 18.59
N ARG A 60 -23.41 6.70 19.47
CA ARG A 60 -24.06 7.66 20.38
C ARG A 60 -23.04 8.38 21.25
N GLU A 61 -22.10 7.67 21.86
CA GLU A 61 -21.11 8.29 22.75
C GLU A 61 -20.22 9.30 21.99
N ILE A 62 -19.71 8.90 20.82
CA ILE A 62 -18.83 9.73 19.97
C ILE A 62 -19.59 10.99 19.50
N LEU A 63 -20.79 10.83 18.96
CA LEU A 63 -21.62 11.94 18.50
C LEU A 63 -22.06 12.85 19.66
N SER A 64 -22.33 12.29 20.84
CA SER A 64 -22.68 13.05 22.04
C SER A 64 -21.55 13.97 22.48
N GLU A 65 -20.30 13.51 22.41
CA GLU A 65 -19.13 14.33 22.74
C GLU A 65 -18.89 15.43 21.70
N ARG A 66 -18.90 15.09 20.40
CA ARG A 66 -18.76 16.06 19.30
C ARG A 66 -19.86 17.12 19.32
N ALA A 67 -21.10 16.75 19.60
CA ALA A 67 -22.23 17.67 19.72
C ALA A 67 -22.07 18.63 20.92
N ARG A 68 -21.58 18.14 22.07
CA ARG A 68 -21.29 18.99 23.24
C ARG A 68 -20.19 19.99 22.92
N GLN A 69 -19.16 19.57 22.18
CA GLN A 69 -18.10 20.47 21.71
C GLN A 69 -18.62 21.52 20.71
N LYS A 70 -19.53 21.16 19.80
CA LYS A 70 -20.04 22.07 18.75
C LYS A 70 -21.13 23.04 19.24
N TRP A 71 -22.06 22.58 20.09
CA TRP A 71 -23.26 23.35 20.47
C TRP A 71 -23.57 23.35 21.98
N GLY A 72 -22.76 22.71 22.83
CA GLY A 72 -23.07 22.53 24.26
C GLY A 72 -24.23 21.57 24.55
N SER A 73 -24.74 20.86 23.54
CA SER A 73 -25.89 19.95 23.64
C SER A 73 -25.54 18.52 23.19
N VAL A 74 -26.38 17.55 23.50
CA VAL A 74 -26.10 16.10 23.27
C VAL A 74 -26.87 15.54 22.07
N VAL A 75 -27.31 16.41 21.15
CA VAL A 75 -28.06 16.04 19.94
C VAL A 75 -27.11 15.90 18.75
N ALA A 76 -27.30 14.92 17.87
CA ALA A 76 -26.53 14.83 16.62
C ALA A 76 -27.10 15.71 15.49
N VAL A 77 -28.35 16.16 15.65
CA VAL A 77 -29.10 16.99 14.70
C VAL A 77 -29.82 18.06 15.52
N LEU A 78 -29.62 19.33 15.14
CA LEU A 78 -30.23 20.50 15.77
C LEU A 78 -31.41 20.99 14.92
N GLY A 79 -32.47 21.46 15.57
CA GLY A 79 -33.66 21.98 14.92
C GLY A 79 -34.93 21.77 15.76
N ALA A 80 -36.09 21.85 15.12
CA ALA A 80 -37.39 21.79 15.78
C ALA A 80 -38.42 20.94 15.02
N GLU A 81 -39.34 20.32 15.76
CA GLU A 81 -40.51 19.66 15.20
C GLU A 81 -41.58 20.68 14.80
N LYS A 82 -42.16 20.49 13.61
CA LYS A 82 -43.28 21.29 13.10
C LYS A 82 -44.63 20.68 13.48
N HIS A 83 -45.68 21.49 13.37
CA HIS A 83 -47.08 21.09 13.59
C HIS A 83 -47.58 19.99 12.64
N ASP A 84 -46.84 19.64 11.58
CA ASP A 84 -47.11 18.51 10.68
C ASP A 84 -46.35 17.22 11.06
N GLY A 85 -45.70 17.19 12.23
CA GLY A 85 -44.93 16.05 12.73
C GLY A 85 -43.56 15.87 12.06
N LYS A 86 -43.10 16.83 11.24
CA LYS A 86 -41.79 16.77 10.60
C LYS A 86 -40.75 17.54 11.40
N PHE A 87 -39.60 16.91 11.63
CA PHE A 87 -38.43 17.60 12.18
C PHE A 87 -37.75 18.45 11.10
N THR A 88 -37.60 19.75 11.34
CA THR A 88 -36.85 20.66 10.47
C THR A 88 -35.44 20.81 11.02
N VAL A 89 -34.45 20.43 10.22
CA VAL A 89 -33.03 20.49 10.58
C VAL A 89 -32.48 21.89 10.32
N GLU A 90 -31.78 22.43 11.32
CA GLU A 90 -31.05 23.70 11.24
C GLU A 90 -29.55 23.46 11.07
N ASP A 91 -28.98 22.49 11.80
CA ASP A 91 -27.57 22.11 11.73
C ASP A 91 -27.40 20.62 12.13
N TYR A 92 -26.29 19.98 11.75
CA TYR A 92 -25.98 18.59 12.10
C TYR A 92 -24.51 18.42 12.55
N CYS A 93 -24.23 17.34 13.26
CA CYS A 93 -22.90 17.00 13.77
C CYS A 93 -22.51 15.58 13.33
N LEU A 94 -21.24 15.40 12.94
CA LEU A 94 -20.67 14.11 12.54
C LEU A 94 -19.60 13.69 13.56
N ALA A 95 -19.27 12.41 13.57
CA ALA A 95 -18.28 11.86 14.51
C ALA A 95 -16.84 12.35 14.25
N ASP A 96 -16.56 12.78 13.01
CA ASP A 96 -15.23 13.16 12.52
C ASP A 96 -14.18 12.03 12.67
N LEU A 97 -12.90 12.34 12.52
CA LEU A 97 -11.80 11.41 12.75
C LEU A 97 -11.71 10.99 14.22
N PRO A 98 -11.40 9.71 14.51
CA PRO A 98 -11.12 9.26 15.87
C PRO A 98 -9.77 9.83 16.37
N PRO A 99 -9.50 9.76 17.70
CA PRO A 99 -8.19 10.13 18.24
C PRO A 99 -7.05 9.31 17.62
N GLN A 100 -5.96 9.99 17.26
CA GLN A 100 -4.79 9.39 16.61
C GLN A 100 -3.53 9.63 17.43
N THR A 101 -2.83 8.56 17.81
CA THR A 101 -1.50 8.68 18.43
C THR A 101 -0.50 9.24 17.42
N SER A 102 0.26 10.26 17.82
CA SER A 102 1.29 10.87 16.95
C SER A 102 2.33 9.83 16.51
N ARG A 103 2.73 9.89 15.24
CA ARG A 103 3.70 8.96 14.65
C ARG A 103 5.10 9.26 15.18
N GLN A 104 5.80 8.24 15.65
CA GLN A 104 7.25 8.34 15.85
C GLN A 104 7.93 8.68 14.51
N PRO A 105 8.90 9.60 14.46
CA PRO A 105 9.63 9.88 13.23
C PRO A 105 10.42 8.64 12.81
N VAL A 106 10.32 8.25 11.54
CA VAL A 106 11.11 7.15 10.95
C VAL A 106 12.53 7.64 10.69
N ASN A 107 13.28 7.83 11.77
CA ASN A 107 14.72 8.08 11.73
C ASN A 107 15.44 6.74 11.47
N ALA A 108 16.36 6.73 10.51
CA ALA A 108 16.92 5.50 9.95
C ALA A 108 17.77 4.67 10.95
N ASP A 109 18.28 5.30 12.01
CA ASP A 109 19.22 4.68 12.94
C ASP A 109 18.51 3.95 14.09
N ARG A 110 17.97 2.75 13.81
CA ARG A 110 17.77 1.72 14.83
C ARG A 110 18.88 0.67 14.73
N TYR A 111 20.12 1.10 14.97
CA TYR A 111 21.20 0.19 15.37
C TYR A 111 20.70 -0.59 16.60
N ARG A 112 20.41 -1.88 16.42
CA ARG A 112 20.23 -2.80 17.55
C ARG A 112 21.60 -2.92 18.22
N SER A 113 21.79 -2.19 19.31
CA SER A 113 22.83 -2.48 20.28
C SER A 113 22.52 -3.83 20.92
N TYR A 114 23.03 -4.91 20.31
CA TYR A 114 23.18 -6.18 21.01
C TYR A 114 24.12 -5.93 22.18
N THR A 115 23.58 -5.85 23.39
CA THR A 115 24.36 -5.89 24.62
C THR A 115 24.80 -7.33 24.86
N PRO A 116 26.09 -7.68 24.71
CA PRO A 116 26.56 -9.00 25.08
C PRO A 116 26.44 -9.14 26.61
N LEU A 117 25.65 -10.12 27.03
CA LEU A 117 25.52 -10.47 28.43
C LEU A 117 26.80 -11.20 28.88
N GLY A 118 27.54 -10.60 29.82
CA GLY A 118 28.48 -11.35 30.67
C GLY A 118 29.98 -11.23 30.35
N SER A 119 30.67 -10.57 31.28
CA SER A 119 32.06 -10.82 31.70
C SER A 119 33.24 -10.30 30.86
N ASN A 120 33.77 -9.16 31.31
CA ASN A 120 35.19 -8.81 31.41
C ASN A 120 36.10 -8.96 30.16
N ARG A 121 36.18 -7.88 29.36
CA ARG A 121 37.47 -7.23 29.03
C ARG A 121 37.29 -5.78 28.55
N VAL A 122 37.89 -4.88 29.34
CA VAL A 122 38.24 -3.44 29.18
C VAL A 122 37.83 -2.69 27.90
N LEU A 123 36.93 -1.72 28.12
CA LEU A 123 36.79 -0.37 27.54
C LEU A 123 37.85 0.15 26.54
N PHE A 124 37.41 0.71 25.41
CA PHE A 124 37.75 2.07 24.98
C PHE A 124 36.65 2.63 24.06
N ALA A 125 36.33 3.91 24.22
CA ALA A 125 35.30 4.61 23.43
C ALA A 125 35.86 5.89 22.81
N PHE A 126 35.10 6.42 21.84
CA PHE A 126 35.25 7.71 21.16
C PHE A 126 36.26 7.88 20.00
N LEU A 127 35.66 7.95 18.80
CA LEU A 127 35.92 8.92 17.73
C LEU A 127 37.38 9.28 17.39
N PHE A 128 37.89 8.69 16.32
CA PHE A 128 38.72 9.45 15.38
C PHE A 128 38.39 9.12 13.92
N ARG A 129 37.77 10.12 13.28
CA ARG A 129 37.97 10.57 11.89
C ARG A 129 38.66 9.59 10.92
N CYS A 130 37.84 8.99 10.06
CA CYS A 130 38.17 8.92 8.63
C CYS A 130 37.08 9.70 7.87
N ALA A 131 37.32 10.99 7.65
CA ALA A 131 36.65 11.75 6.61
C ALA A 131 37.54 11.67 5.36
N LEU A 132 36.94 11.86 4.17
CA LEU A 132 37.45 11.38 2.87
C LEU A 132 37.24 9.84 2.76
N ILE A 133 36.30 9.31 1.99
CA ILE A 133 35.54 9.86 0.84
C ILE A 133 34.08 10.13 1.25
N GLY A 134 33.36 10.97 0.50
CA GLY A 134 32.01 11.43 0.84
C GLY A 134 30.94 10.34 0.81
N SER A 135 30.81 9.58 1.90
CA SER A 135 29.57 8.83 2.17
C SER A 135 28.43 9.82 2.41
N VAL A 136 27.74 10.19 1.33
CA VAL A 136 26.35 10.60 1.41
C VAL A 136 25.62 9.48 2.13
N SER A 137 25.29 9.69 3.41
CA SER A 137 24.45 8.76 4.15
C SER A 137 23.12 8.69 3.41
N LEU A 138 22.94 7.64 2.61
CA LEU A 138 21.73 7.39 1.85
C LEU A 138 20.60 7.20 2.86
N LEU A 139 19.89 8.31 3.09
CA LEU A 139 18.90 8.51 4.14
C LEU A 139 17.70 7.60 3.90
N VAL A 140 17.86 6.31 4.26
CA VAL A 140 17.09 5.16 3.77
C VAL A 140 15.60 5.50 3.69
N ARG A 141 15.16 5.78 2.46
CA ARG A 141 13.74 5.96 2.16
C ARG A 141 13.15 4.54 2.18
N ARG A 142 11.96 4.37 2.74
CA ARG A 142 11.24 3.10 2.73
C ARG A 142 9.89 3.33 2.08
N PHE A 143 9.52 2.42 1.20
CA PHE A 143 8.30 2.55 0.41
C PHE A 143 7.39 1.34 0.59
N VAL A 144 6.08 1.58 0.57
CA VAL A 144 5.06 0.56 0.33
C VAL A 144 4.50 0.80 -1.07
N LEU A 145 4.48 -0.24 -1.89
CA LEU A 145 3.85 -0.20 -3.20
C LEU A 145 2.44 -0.77 -3.10
N LEU A 146 1.46 -0.02 -3.61
CA LEU A 146 0.06 -0.39 -3.67
C LEU A 146 -0.34 -0.63 -5.13
N ALA A 147 -0.87 -1.82 -5.42
CA ALA A 147 -1.44 -2.19 -6.70
C ALA A 147 -2.90 -2.66 -6.51
N SER A 148 -3.75 -2.39 -7.49
CA SER A 148 -5.14 -2.87 -7.51
C SER A 148 -5.50 -3.31 -8.92
N GLY A 149 -6.40 -4.28 -9.07
CA GLY A 149 -6.98 -4.65 -10.37
C GLY A 149 -5.96 -5.09 -11.42
N LEU A 150 -5.16 -6.11 -11.12
CA LEU A 150 -4.12 -6.63 -12.03
C LEU A 150 -4.66 -7.17 -13.38
N GLY A 151 -5.98 -7.34 -13.57
CA GLY A 151 -6.56 -7.73 -14.87
C GLY A 151 -6.24 -9.14 -15.37
N LEU A 152 -5.62 -9.99 -14.56
CA LEU A 152 -5.20 -11.34 -14.93
C LEU A 152 -6.36 -12.17 -15.50
N GLY A 153 -6.25 -12.58 -16.77
CA GLY A 153 -7.30 -13.29 -17.52
C GLY A 153 -8.06 -12.41 -18.52
N SER A 154 -7.82 -11.10 -18.55
CA SER A 154 -8.18 -10.25 -19.69
C SER A 154 -7.32 -10.60 -20.91
N ARG A 155 -7.81 -10.35 -22.12
CA ARG A 155 -7.12 -10.71 -23.38
C ARG A 155 -6.15 -9.63 -23.91
N GLY A 156 -5.81 -8.62 -23.10
CA GLY A 156 -4.96 -7.50 -23.51
C GLY A 156 -3.46 -7.82 -23.40
N ALA A 157 -2.74 -7.81 -24.53
CA ALA A 157 -1.29 -8.03 -24.54
C ALA A 157 -0.53 -6.94 -23.75
N GLU A 158 -0.94 -5.68 -23.87
CA GLU A 158 -0.33 -4.54 -23.17
C GLU A 158 -0.34 -4.69 -21.65
N SER A 159 -1.43 -5.20 -21.08
CA SER A 159 -1.52 -5.42 -19.64
C SER A 159 -0.54 -6.48 -19.14
N MET A 160 -0.20 -7.49 -19.96
CA MET A 160 0.80 -8.50 -19.58
C MET A 160 2.22 -7.92 -19.63
N LEU A 161 2.53 -7.07 -20.61
CA LEU A 161 3.82 -6.39 -20.68
C LEU A 161 4.01 -5.39 -19.54
N GLY A 162 3.00 -4.55 -19.25
CA GLY A 162 3.04 -3.66 -18.09
C GLY A 162 3.13 -4.40 -16.75
N LEU A 163 2.45 -5.53 -16.60
CA LEU A 163 2.60 -6.40 -15.42
C LEU A 163 4.03 -6.94 -15.29
N GLN A 164 4.67 -7.38 -16.39
CA GLN A 164 6.05 -7.85 -16.33
C GLN A 164 7.02 -6.70 -15.99
N LEU A 165 6.84 -5.51 -16.57
CA LEU A 165 7.63 -4.32 -16.20
C LEU A 165 7.47 -3.95 -14.72
N LEU A 166 6.27 -4.09 -14.15
CA LEU A 166 6.04 -3.93 -12.72
C LEU A 166 6.79 -4.99 -11.89
N VAL A 167 6.76 -6.26 -12.30
CA VAL A 167 7.49 -7.35 -11.63
C VAL A 167 8.99 -7.12 -11.70
N ASP A 168 9.52 -6.78 -12.86
CA ASP A 168 10.95 -6.57 -13.09
C ASP A 168 11.45 -5.32 -12.35
N MET A 169 10.65 -4.24 -12.26
CA MET A 169 10.95 -3.09 -11.40
C MET A 169 10.99 -3.49 -9.93
N VAL A 170 9.94 -4.13 -9.41
CA VAL A 170 9.84 -4.45 -7.97
C VAL A 170 10.88 -5.49 -7.53
N SER A 171 11.22 -6.43 -8.41
CA SER A 171 12.27 -7.44 -8.17
C SER A 171 13.70 -6.90 -8.36
N GLY A 172 13.87 -5.75 -9.03
CA GLY A 172 15.15 -5.07 -9.20
C GLY A 172 15.94 -5.50 -10.44
N HIS A 173 15.24 -6.01 -11.47
CA HIS A 173 15.81 -6.36 -12.78
C HIS A 173 15.75 -5.21 -13.79
N LEU A 174 14.90 -4.19 -13.58
CA LEU A 174 14.89 -2.98 -14.39
C LEU A 174 15.81 -1.89 -13.82
N GLY A 175 16.30 -1.06 -14.75
CA GLY A 175 16.95 0.21 -14.46
C GLY A 175 18.43 0.11 -14.10
N ASP A 176 19.04 1.28 -13.92
CA ASP A 176 20.43 1.41 -13.49
C ASP A 176 20.63 1.08 -12.01
N VAL A 177 21.87 1.19 -11.51
CA VAL A 177 22.20 0.87 -10.11
C VAL A 177 21.47 1.81 -9.13
N GLY A 178 21.12 3.03 -9.53
CA GLY A 178 20.32 3.97 -8.74
C GLY A 178 18.85 3.57 -8.67
N GLU A 179 18.26 3.19 -9.80
CA GLU A 179 16.88 2.69 -9.89
C GLU A 179 16.71 1.36 -9.15
N GLN A 180 17.67 0.43 -9.28
CA GLN A 180 17.70 -0.83 -8.53
C GLN A 180 17.84 -0.59 -7.01
N LYS A 181 18.63 0.40 -6.57
CA LYS A 181 18.70 0.83 -5.16
C LYS A 181 17.36 1.38 -4.68
N ALA A 182 16.62 2.11 -5.52
CA ALA A 182 15.28 2.59 -5.21
C ALA A 182 14.26 1.43 -5.11
N ALA A 183 14.34 0.44 -6.00
CA ALA A 183 13.54 -0.79 -5.91
C ALA A 183 13.84 -1.61 -4.63
N ALA A 184 15.11 -1.70 -4.21
CA ALA A 184 15.51 -2.36 -2.96
C ALA A 184 14.97 -1.68 -1.68
N ALA A 185 14.55 -0.41 -1.79
CA ALA A 185 13.87 0.35 -0.74
C ALA A 185 12.35 0.12 -0.68
N VAL A 186 11.76 -0.64 -1.62
CA VAL A 186 10.37 -1.12 -1.53
C VAL A 186 10.32 -2.26 -0.52
N SER A 187 9.76 -1.98 0.66
CA SER A 187 9.74 -2.92 1.79
C SER A 187 8.54 -3.87 1.78
N ARG A 188 7.47 -3.49 1.07
CA ARG A 188 6.24 -4.29 0.94
C ARG A 188 5.46 -3.93 -0.31
N TYR A 189 4.91 -4.95 -0.96
CA TYR A 189 3.96 -4.86 -2.05
C TYR A 189 2.57 -5.29 -1.54
N LEU A 190 1.57 -4.42 -1.62
CA LEU A 190 0.18 -4.72 -1.28
C LEU A 190 -0.63 -4.78 -2.56
N THR A 191 -1.32 -5.90 -2.80
CA THR A 191 -2.17 -6.06 -3.98
C THR A 191 -3.59 -6.43 -3.63
N LYS A 192 -4.56 -5.78 -4.28
CA LYS A 192 -5.96 -6.20 -4.30
C LYS A 192 -6.31 -6.65 -5.72
N LYS A 193 -6.63 -7.92 -5.89
CA LYS A 193 -7.19 -8.39 -7.17
C LYS A 193 -8.66 -7.99 -7.25
N THR A 194 -9.18 -7.83 -8.48
CA THR A 194 -10.61 -7.57 -8.72
C THR A 194 -11.28 -8.73 -9.45
N GLN A 195 -10.56 -9.38 -10.38
CA GLN A 195 -11.08 -10.47 -11.22
C GLN A 195 -10.18 -11.73 -11.15
N ALA A 196 -10.40 -12.62 -10.17
CA ALA A 196 -9.83 -13.98 -10.15
C ALA A 196 -10.85 -15.08 -10.47
N GLY A 197 -11.91 -14.77 -11.22
CA GLY A 197 -13.05 -15.67 -11.45
C GLY A 197 -12.77 -16.94 -12.27
N SER A 198 -11.53 -17.17 -12.72
CA SER A 198 -11.13 -18.39 -13.44
C SER A 198 -9.89 -19.04 -12.82
N VAL A 199 -9.80 -20.37 -12.96
CA VAL A 199 -8.63 -21.16 -12.52
C VAL A 199 -7.34 -20.64 -13.19
N GLU A 200 -7.43 -20.26 -14.46
CA GLU A 200 -6.30 -19.72 -15.22
C GLU A 200 -5.83 -18.36 -14.68
N ALA A 201 -6.75 -17.47 -14.32
CA ALA A 201 -6.41 -16.20 -13.69
C ALA A 201 -5.71 -16.39 -12.33
N ILE A 202 -6.04 -17.48 -11.61
CA ILE A 202 -5.38 -17.84 -10.34
C ILE A 202 -3.99 -18.42 -10.61
N ARG A 203 -3.84 -19.30 -11.60
CA ARG A 203 -2.54 -19.85 -12.04
C ARG A 203 -1.56 -18.74 -12.43
N LEU A 204 -1.99 -17.81 -13.29
CA LEU A 204 -1.20 -16.64 -13.68
C LEU A 204 -0.86 -15.72 -12.49
N LEU A 205 -1.72 -15.65 -11.46
CA LEU A 205 -1.42 -14.89 -10.26
C LEU A 205 -0.31 -15.56 -9.43
N ASP A 206 -0.33 -16.89 -9.29
CA ASP A 206 0.72 -17.63 -8.57
C ASP A 206 2.07 -17.54 -9.30
N GLU A 207 2.07 -17.59 -10.63
CA GLU A 207 3.27 -17.41 -11.48
C GLU A 207 3.83 -15.98 -11.46
N LEU A 208 2.98 -14.97 -11.28
CA LEU A 208 3.42 -13.58 -11.07
C LEU A 208 3.91 -13.36 -9.64
N LEU A 209 3.16 -13.85 -8.65
CA LEU A 209 3.48 -13.66 -7.25
C LEU A 209 4.78 -14.37 -6.87
N VAL A 210 5.12 -15.54 -7.43
CA VAL A 210 6.34 -16.28 -7.05
C VAL A 210 7.60 -15.47 -7.33
N GLN A 211 7.60 -14.68 -8.41
CA GLN A 211 8.69 -13.75 -8.78
C GLN A 211 8.81 -12.60 -7.77
N LEU A 212 7.67 -12.09 -7.28
CA LEU A 212 7.64 -11.03 -6.27
C LEU A 212 8.03 -11.54 -4.88
N VAL A 213 7.43 -12.62 -4.38
CA VAL A 213 7.67 -13.13 -3.01
C VAL A 213 9.10 -13.66 -2.81
N ALA A 214 9.79 -14.03 -3.87
CA ALA A 214 11.22 -14.34 -3.82
C ALA A 214 12.10 -13.13 -3.47
N SER A 215 11.60 -11.90 -3.62
CA SER A 215 12.37 -10.66 -3.43
C SER A 215 11.76 -9.67 -2.42
N VAL A 216 10.44 -9.56 -2.32
CA VAL A 216 9.75 -8.59 -1.44
C VAL A 216 8.64 -9.26 -0.61
N ALA A 217 8.31 -8.70 0.54
CA ALA A 217 7.11 -9.11 1.27
C ALA A 217 5.85 -8.67 0.49
N VAL A 218 4.92 -9.61 0.26
CA VAL A 218 3.70 -9.39 -0.52
C VAL A 218 2.47 -9.72 0.34
N ASP A 219 1.57 -8.76 0.53
CA ASP A 219 0.24 -9.05 1.07
C ASP A 219 -0.82 -9.04 -0.05
N VAL A 220 -1.63 -10.10 -0.13
CA VAL A 220 -2.69 -10.27 -1.14
C VAL A 220 -4.05 -10.16 -0.47
N MET A 221 -4.80 -9.12 -0.85
CA MET A 221 -6.20 -8.91 -0.48
C MET A 221 -7.14 -9.54 -1.53
N PRO A 222 -8.24 -10.18 -1.11
CA PRO A 222 -9.25 -10.68 -2.03
C PRO A 222 -10.07 -9.56 -2.68
N GLY A 223 -10.48 -9.83 -3.92
CA GLY A 223 -11.39 -9.03 -4.73
C GLY A 223 -12.87 -9.35 -4.58
N GLU A 224 -13.67 -8.67 -5.41
CA GLU A 224 -15.12 -8.87 -5.55
C GLU A 224 -15.45 -10.20 -6.24
N PHE A 225 -14.70 -10.56 -7.29
CA PHE A 225 -14.90 -11.78 -8.08
C PHE A 225 -13.88 -12.88 -7.76
N ASP A 226 -13.23 -12.81 -6.60
CA ASP A 226 -12.27 -13.80 -6.14
C ASP A 226 -12.97 -14.91 -5.32
N PRO A 227 -12.41 -16.14 -5.24
CA PRO A 227 -13.03 -17.28 -4.56
C PRO A 227 -12.93 -17.19 -3.02
N THR A 228 -13.64 -16.22 -2.45
CA THR A 228 -13.88 -16.04 -1.01
C THR A 228 -15.36 -15.72 -0.76
N ASN A 229 -15.74 -15.36 0.47
CA ASN A 229 -17.11 -14.88 0.74
C ASN A 229 -17.35 -13.47 0.18
N TYR A 230 -18.48 -13.29 -0.51
CA TYR A 230 -18.95 -11.99 -1.02
C TYR A 230 -19.29 -10.98 0.10
N THR A 231 -19.70 -11.45 1.28
CA THR A 231 -20.04 -10.57 2.41
C THR A 231 -18.81 -9.98 3.06
N LEU A 232 -18.84 -8.70 3.45
CA LEU A 232 -17.81 -8.11 4.29
C LEU A 232 -17.95 -8.59 5.75
N PRO A 233 -16.84 -8.88 6.47
CA PRO A 233 -15.46 -8.92 5.96
C PRO A 233 -15.16 -10.19 5.14
N GLN A 234 -14.60 -10.01 3.95
CA GLN A 234 -14.09 -11.09 3.11
C GLN A 234 -12.87 -11.72 3.78
N GLN A 235 -12.85 -13.04 3.85
CA GLN A 235 -11.74 -13.78 4.45
C GLN A 235 -10.60 -13.99 3.43
N PRO A 236 -9.37 -14.28 3.90
CA PRO A 236 -8.23 -14.50 3.02
C PRO A 236 -8.49 -15.60 1.99
N LEU A 237 -7.81 -15.49 0.85
CA LEU A 237 -7.74 -16.57 -0.14
C LEU A 237 -7.08 -17.81 0.49
N HIS A 238 -7.43 -18.99 0.00
CA HIS A 238 -6.91 -20.24 0.55
C HIS A 238 -5.55 -20.58 -0.08
N SER A 239 -4.58 -21.05 0.72
CA SER A 239 -3.21 -21.32 0.26
C SER A 239 -3.10 -22.40 -0.83
N CYS A 240 -4.10 -23.29 -0.96
CA CYS A 240 -4.12 -24.28 -2.05
C CYS A 240 -4.27 -23.65 -3.45
N MET A 241 -4.63 -22.37 -3.54
CA MET A 241 -4.67 -21.60 -4.79
C MET A 241 -3.27 -21.17 -5.26
N PHE A 242 -2.27 -21.25 -4.38
CA PHE A 242 -0.93 -20.68 -4.58
C PHE A 242 0.17 -21.71 -4.33
N PRO A 243 0.19 -22.86 -5.04
CA PRO A 243 1.19 -23.90 -4.81
C PRO A 243 2.65 -23.38 -4.92
N LEU A 244 2.95 -22.51 -5.88
CA LEU A 244 4.30 -21.96 -6.08
C LEU A 244 4.71 -21.03 -4.94
N CYS A 245 3.81 -20.12 -4.54
CA CYS A 245 4.12 -19.13 -3.49
C CYS A 245 3.99 -19.69 -2.07
N SER A 246 3.29 -20.81 -1.85
CA SER A 246 2.93 -21.32 -0.52
C SER A 246 4.12 -21.63 0.41
N SER A 247 5.32 -21.84 -0.15
CA SER A 247 6.56 -22.09 0.59
C SER A 247 7.23 -20.80 1.12
N TYR A 248 6.88 -19.64 0.57
CA TYR A 248 7.52 -18.36 0.85
C TYR A 248 6.86 -17.64 2.03
N ARG A 249 7.63 -17.40 3.11
CA ARG A 249 7.16 -16.66 4.30
C ARG A 249 6.87 -15.17 4.05
N SER A 250 7.35 -14.65 2.92
CA SER A 250 7.10 -13.31 2.40
C SER A 250 5.69 -13.12 1.85
N LEU A 251 4.96 -14.19 1.51
CA LEU A 251 3.54 -14.11 1.13
C LEU A 251 2.64 -14.03 2.37
N GLN A 252 1.72 -13.08 2.41
CA GLN A 252 0.59 -13.06 3.33
C GLN A 252 -0.75 -12.94 2.60
N LEU A 253 -1.62 -13.93 2.78
CA LEU A 253 -3.01 -13.85 2.34
C LEU A 253 -3.82 -13.16 3.46
N VAL A 254 -4.43 -12.01 3.16
CA VAL A 254 -5.04 -11.12 4.16
C VAL A 254 -6.54 -10.91 3.92
N THR A 255 -7.25 -10.34 4.90
CA THR A 255 -8.70 -10.06 4.81
C THR A 255 -8.99 -8.85 3.92
N ASN A 256 -10.25 -8.68 3.50
CA ASN A 256 -10.77 -7.38 3.04
C ASN A 256 -12.03 -7.04 3.88
N PRO A 257 -12.03 -6.01 4.74
CA PRO A 257 -11.00 -4.97 4.89
C PRO A 257 -9.67 -5.48 5.44
N TYR A 258 -8.61 -4.72 5.16
CA TYR A 258 -7.26 -4.97 5.66
C TYR A 258 -6.79 -3.82 6.54
N GLN A 259 -6.00 -4.16 7.57
CA GLN A 259 -5.34 -3.23 8.46
C GLN A 259 -4.03 -3.85 8.97
N ALA A 260 -2.93 -3.13 8.79
CA ALA A 260 -1.62 -3.45 9.34
C ALA A 260 -0.90 -2.15 9.72
N ALA A 261 0.18 -2.28 10.50
CA ALA A 261 1.14 -1.22 10.75
C ALA A 261 2.45 -1.56 10.02
N VAL A 262 2.84 -0.71 9.06
CA VAL A 262 4.15 -0.78 8.39
C VAL A 262 4.94 0.47 8.78
N ASP A 263 5.98 0.29 9.61
CA ASP A 263 6.70 1.38 10.29
C ASP A 263 5.76 2.45 10.94
N GLY A 264 4.58 2.02 11.39
CA GLY A 264 3.56 2.85 12.05
C GLY A 264 2.44 3.41 11.15
N VAL A 265 2.48 3.19 9.83
CA VAL A 265 1.48 3.70 8.87
C VAL A 265 0.32 2.70 8.68
N ARG A 266 -0.91 3.22 8.50
CA ARG A 266 -2.17 2.47 8.24
C ARG A 266 -2.91 3.09 7.04
N GLY A 267 -3.64 2.30 6.24
CA GLY A 267 -4.41 2.81 5.09
C GLY A 267 -5.40 1.81 4.49
N ASN A 268 -6.40 2.31 3.74
CA ASN A 268 -7.42 1.53 3.00
C ASN A 268 -8.23 2.48 2.08
N ALA A 269 -8.27 2.29 0.74
CA ALA A 269 -9.24 2.95 -0.16
C ALA A 269 -9.30 2.33 -1.60
N PRO A 270 -10.27 2.71 -2.49
CA PRO A 270 -10.57 1.95 -3.71
C PRO A 270 -10.65 2.67 -5.11
N SER A 271 -10.31 3.96 -5.30
CA SER A 271 -10.37 4.69 -6.61
C SER A 271 -8.98 5.18 -7.09
N TYR A 272 -8.74 6.33 -7.77
CA TYR A 272 -7.38 6.97 -7.73
C TYR A 272 -7.38 8.44 -7.26
N GLN A 273 -6.60 8.73 -6.20
CA GLN A 273 -6.37 10.06 -5.61
C GLN A 273 -5.41 9.99 -4.40
N SER A 274 -4.47 10.93 -4.23
CA SER A 274 -3.77 11.13 -2.95
C SER A 274 -4.15 12.45 -2.30
N LYS A 275 -4.65 12.43 -1.06
CA LYS A 275 -5.00 13.65 -0.31
C LYS A 275 -4.60 13.53 1.16
N ARG A 276 -3.80 14.48 1.66
CA ARG A 276 -3.62 14.68 3.10
C ARG A 276 -4.82 15.43 3.67
N ILE A 277 -5.38 14.93 4.76
CA ILE A 277 -6.42 15.61 5.54
C ILE A 277 -5.94 15.79 6.98
N THR A 278 -6.32 16.91 7.57
CA THR A 278 -6.05 17.24 8.97
C THR A 278 -7.36 17.23 9.74
N GLY A 279 -7.41 16.48 10.85
CA GLY A 279 -8.57 16.39 11.72
C GLY A 279 -8.66 17.53 12.75
N PRO A 280 -9.79 17.65 13.46
CA PRO A 280 -10.03 18.73 14.43
C PRO A 280 -9.07 18.72 15.63
N GLU A 281 -8.46 17.58 15.96
CA GLU A 281 -7.47 17.42 17.04
C GLU A 281 -6.03 17.39 16.51
N GLY A 282 -5.81 17.85 15.26
CA GLY A 282 -4.49 17.80 14.62
C GLY A 282 -4.09 16.40 14.14
N GLN A 283 -5.04 15.46 14.01
CA GLN A 283 -4.79 14.18 13.34
C GLN A 283 -4.31 14.41 11.90
N GLU A 284 -3.37 13.60 11.41
CA GLU A 284 -2.97 13.63 10.00
C GLU A 284 -3.21 12.28 9.34
N VAL A 285 -4.00 12.27 8.27
CA VAL A 285 -4.31 11.08 7.49
C VAL A 285 -3.97 11.31 6.02
N LEU A 286 -3.18 10.41 5.44
CA LEU A 286 -3.00 10.31 4.00
C LEU A 286 -4.07 9.36 3.45
N LEU A 287 -5.05 9.92 2.75
CA LEU A 287 -5.94 9.13 1.90
C LEU A 287 -5.19 8.82 0.61
N VAL A 288 -4.81 7.55 0.41
CA VAL A 288 -4.36 7.03 -0.89
C VAL A 288 -5.44 6.13 -1.44
N THR A 289 -5.89 6.50 -2.62
CA THR A 289 -6.84 5.81 -3.47
C THR A 289 -5.98 5.29 -4.65
N VAL A 290 -6.04 3.97 -4.93
CA VAL A 290 -5.13 3.21 -5.83
C VAL A 290 -5.85 2.76 -7.13
N PRO A 291 -5.34 3.10 -8.33
CA PRO A 291 -6.05 2.84 -9.59
C PRO A 291 -6.09 1.35 -9.94
N GLU A 292 -6.98 1.00 -10.88
CA GLU A 292 -6.96 -0.31 -11.52
C GLU A 292 -5.79 -0.38 -12.53
N PHE A 293 -4.85 -1.28 -12.25
CA PHE A 293 -3.64 -1.48 -13.04
C PHE A 293 -3.97 -1.93 -14.47
N SER A 294 -4.95 -2.81 -14.65
CA SER A 294 -5.32 -3.35 -15.97
C SER A 294 -5.69 -2.28 -17.00
N SER A 295 -6.31 -1.17 -16.56
CA SER A 295 -6.76 -0.07 -17.41
C SER A 295 -5.82 1.13 -17.42
N THR A 296 -5.08 1.38 -16.34
CA THR A 296 -4.22 2.58 -16.20
C THR A 296 -2.73 2.31 -16.30
N GLN A 297 -2.32 1.03 -16.21
CA GLN A 297 -0.94 0.58 -16.02
C GLN A 297 -0.21 1.35 -14.91
N THR A 298 -0.91 1.74 -13.84
CA THR A 298 -0.38 2.61 -12.78
C THR A 298 -0.40 1.90 -11.42
N VAL A 299 0.65 2.08 -10.62
CA VAL A 299 0.71 1.71 -9.19
C VAL A 299 0.99 2.94 -8.33
N CYS A 300 0.72 2.86 -7.03
CA CYS A 300 0.98 3.96 -6.09
C CYS A 300 2.10 3.59 -5.12
N LEU A 301 3.14 4.42 -5.05
CA LEU A 301 4.26 4.25 -4.14
C LEU A 301 4.17 5.25 -2.98
N VAL A 302 4.06 4.75 -1.75
CA VAL A 302 3.91 5.57 -0.54
C VAL A 302 5.22 5.60 0.25
N ASN A 303 5.78 6.79 0.44
CA ASN A 303 6.97 6.99 1.26
C ASN A 303 6.60 6.95 2.75
N LEU A 304 7.12 5.97 3.49
CA LEU A 304 6.77 5.77 4.91
C LEU A 304 7.29 6.89 5.83
N ARG A 305 8.27 7.68 5.39
CA ARG A 305 8.80 8.83 6.15
C ARG A 305 8.00 10.10 5.88
N THR A 306 7.83 10.50 4.62
CA THR A 306 7.18 11.77 4.25
C THR A 306 5.65 11.68 4.15
N LEU A 307 5.08 10.48 4.03
CA LEU A 307 3.66 10.26 3.69
C LEU A 307 3.26 10.95 2.36
N GLU A 308 4.21 11.02 1.43
CA GLU A 308 3.95 11.36 0.04
C GLU A 308 3.60 10.08 -0.74
N CYS A 309 2.68 10.21 -1.70
CA CYS A 309 2.30 9.15 -2.61
C CYS A 309 2.65 9.58 -4.04
N GLU A 310 3.31 8.70 -4.78
CA GLU A 310 3.77 8.94 -6.16
C GLU A 310 3.21 7.86 -7.08
N PRO A 311 2.52 8.22 -8.19
CA PRO A 311 2.09 7.26 -9.18
C PRO A 311 3.29 6.83 -10.04
N ILE A 312 3.46 5.52 -10.24
CA ILE A 312 4.38 4.97 -11.23
C ILE A 312 3.52 4.36 -12.34
N ARG A 313 3.64 4.88 -13.55
CA ARG A 313 2.94 4.38 -14.74
C ARG A 313 3.91 3.60 -15.63
N PHE A 314 3.47 2.46 -16.12
CA PHE A 314 4.16 1.65 -17.11
C PHE A 314 3.47 1.85 -18.47
N SER A 315 4.25 1.93 -19.53
CA SER A 315 3.76 2.00 -20.91
C SER A 315 4.78 1.36 -21.83
N ALA A 316 4.30 0.61 -22.80
CA ALA A 316 5.08 0.16 -23.94
C ALA A 316 4.75 1.05 -25.14
N PHE A 317 5.66 1.12 -26.11
CA PHE A 317 5.37 1.72 -27.40
C PHE A 317 4.40 0.81 -28.16
N SER A 318 3.22 1.32 -28.52
CA SER A 318 2.36 0.69 -29.52
C SER A 318 2.78 1.18 -30.91
N SER A 319 2.49 0.41 -31.95
CA SER A 319 2.82 0.77 -33.34
C SER A 319 1.80 1.73 -33.97
N GLU A 320 0.98 2.41 -33.17
CA GLU A 320 -0.10 3.28 -33.64
C GLU A 320 0.31 4.76 -33.72
N ASP A 321 1.44 5.14 -33.10
CA ASP A 321 1.96 6.51 -33.09
C ASP A 321 2.83 6.89 -34.33
N ASP A 322 3.17 5.92 -35.20
CA ASP A 322 4.12 6.11 -36.32
C ASP A 322 3.47 6.39 -37.70
N ASP A 323 2.15 6.18 -37.86
CA ASP A 323 1.48 6.23 -39.19
C ASP A 323 1.00 7.63 -39.65
N ASP A 324 0.95 8.64 -38.76
CA ASP A 324 0.34 9.96 -39.04
C ASP A 324 1.30 11.03 -39.64
N GLU A 325 2.61 10.76 -39.81
CA GLU A 325 3.57 11.70 -40.41
C GLU A 325 4.16 11.24 -41.77
N SER A 326 3.33 10.92 -42.78
CA SER A 326 3.87 10.77 -44.16
C SER A 326 2.95 11.11 -45.36
N GLU A 327 2.02 12.08 -45.25
CA GLU A 327 1.50 12.78 -46.44
C GLU A 327 2.57 13.71 -47.05
N MET A 328 3.58 13.11 -47.71
CA MET A 328 4.51 13.82 -48.58
C MET A 328 3.78 14.35 -49.82
N ASN A 329 3.29 15.59 -49.73
CA ASN A 329 2.79 16.35 -50.87
C ASN A 329 3.91 16.65 -51.88
N ILE A 330 4.16 15.70 -52.79
CA ILE A 330 4.98 15.91 -53.99
C ILE A 330 4.03 16.21 -55.15
N SER A 331 3.68 17.48 -55.32
CA SER A 331 3.05 17.98 -56.54
C SER A 331 4.10 18.19 -57.63
N HIS A 332 3.93 17.54 -58.77
CA HIS A 332 4.68 17.78 -60.00
C HIS A 332 4.19 19.03 -60.76
#